data_AF-A0A8B6EFR0-F1
#
_entry.id   AF-A0A8B6EFR0-F1
#
_cell.length_a   1.000
_cell.length_b   1.000
_cell.length_c   1.000
_cell.angle_alpha   90.00
_cell.angle_beta   90.00
_cell.angle_gamma   90.00
#
_symmetry.space_group_name_H-M   'P 1'
#
loop_
_entity.id
_entity.type
_entity.pdbx_description
1 polymer ?
#
loop_
_entity_poly.entity_id
_entity_poly.type
_entity_poly.pdbx_seq_one_letter_code
_entity_poly.pdbx_strand_id
1 'polypeptide(L)'
;MAGNFWQSSHFQQWVLDPPELFKNRQADLNVLTEDGYQKIMIFFANFIQSLGEQLKLRQQVIATATIYFKRFYSRNSLKCIDPWLMAPTCVFLASKVEEFGVISNTRLISTCQAV
;
A
#
# COMPACT_ATOMS: atom_id res chain seq x y z
N MET A 1 18.05 5.99 -4.02
CA MET A 1 19.25 5.36 -3.43
C MET A 1 19.48 3.96 -4.01
N ALA A 2 19.92 3.84 -5.25
CA ALA A 2 20.00 2.54 -5.94
C ALA A 2 21.11 1.60 -5.42
N GLY A 3 22.16 2.14 -4.78
CA GLY A 3 23.33 1.36 -4.35
C GLY A 3 23.35 0.92 -2.87
N ASN A 4 22.45 1.42 -2.03
CA ASN A 4 22.57 1.30 -0.57
C ASN A 4 21.50 0.41 0.08
N PHE A 5 21.08 -0.66 -0.60
CA PHE A 5 20.01 -1.53 -0.09
C PHE A 5 20.33 -2.10 1.30
N TRP A 6 21.53 -2.65 1.49
CA TRP A 6 21.94 -3.30 2.75
C TRP A 6 22.04 -2.35 3.95
N GLN A 7 22.20 -1.05 3.71
CA GLN A 7 22.23 -0.01 4.74
C GLN A 7 20.90 0.75 4.85
N SER A 8 19.91 0.40 4.03
CA SER A 8 18.64 1.12 3.96
C SER A 8 17.70 0.73 5.10
N SER A 9 16.80 1.64 5.46
CA SER A 9 15.69 1.34 6.37
C SER A 9 14.78 0.22 5.84
N HIS A 10 14.67 0.05 4.51
CA HIS A 10 13.93 -1.05 3.92
C HIS A 10 14.51 -2.38 4.40
N PHE A 11 15.80 -2.60 4.21
CA PHE A 11 16.44 -3.86 4.61
C PHE A 11 16.41 -4.05 6.12
N GLN A 12 16.73 -3.01 6.89
CA GLN A 12 16.88 -3.11 8.34
C GLN A 12 15.57 -3.27 9.12
N GLN A 13 14.44 -2.78 8.59
CA GLN A 13 13.18 -2.71 9.36
C GLN A 13 11.98 -3.35 8.66
N TRP A 14 12.01 -3.48 7.32
CA TRP A 14 10.83 -3.85 6.52
C TRP A 14 10.97 -5.16 5.77
N VAL A 15 12.09 -5.86 5.93
CA VAL A 15 12.21 -7.28 5.62
C VAL A 15 11.71 -8.03 6.86
N LEU A 16 10.45 -8.45 6.82
CA LEU A 16 9.75 -9.02 7.96
C LEU A 16 9.77 -10.54 7.94
N ASP A 17 9.90 -11.15 9.11
CA ASP A 17 9.83 -12.59 9.27
C ASP A 17 8.38 -13.10 9.14
N PRO A 18 8.14 -14.18 8.37
CA PRO A 18 6.82 -14.79 8.24
C PRO A 18 6.08 -15.08 9.57
N PRO A 19 6.71 -15.62 10.63
CA PRO A 19 6.01 -15.86 11.90
C PRO A 19 5.57 -14.58 12.61
N GLU A 20 6.37 -13.51 12.58
CA GLU A 20 5.99 -12.22 13.16
C GLU A 20 4.80 -11.61 12.41
N LEU A 21 4.81 -11.74 11.08
CA LEU A 21 3.74 -11.30 10.20
C LEU A 21 2.42 -12.01 10.50
N PHE A 22 2.44 -13.33 10.72
CA PHE A 22 1.26 -14.11 11.06
C PHE A 22 0.69 -13.70 12.42
N LYS A 23 1.57 -13.49 13.41
CA LYS A 23 1.17 -13.02 14.75
C LYS A 23 0.42 -11.69 14.69
N ASN A 24 0.91 -10.72 13.89
CA ASN A 24 0.24 -9.43 13.75
C ASN A 24 -1.11 -9.53 13.02
N ARG A 25 -1.25 -10.46 12.08
CA ARG A 25 -2.51 -10.71 11.35
C ARG A 25 -3.55 -11.50 12.13
N GLN A 26 -3.19 -12.12 13.25
CA GLN A 26 -4.08 -12.99 14.01
C GLN A 26 -5.42 -12.32 14.35
N ALA A 27 -5.41 -11.02 14.66
CA ALA A 27 -6.62 -10.26 14.94
C ALA A 27 -7.61 -10.21 13.77
N ASP A 28 -7.11 -10.15 12.53
CA ASP A 28 -7.91 -10.17 11.31
C ASP A 28 -8.31 -11.59 10.92
N LEU A 29 -7.41 -12.57 11.13
CA LEU A 29 -7.66 -13.98 10.84
C LEU A 29 -8.73 -14.62 11.75
N ASN A 30 -9.00 -14.02 12.91
CA ASN A 30 -10.12 -14.41 13.76
C ASN A 30 -11.49 -14.08 13.13
N VAL A 31 -11.54 -13.14 12.18
CA VAL A 31 -12.77 -12.72 11.49
C VAL A 31 -12.81 -13.27 10.06
N LEU A 32 -11.65 -13.45 9.44
CA LEU A 32 -11.51 -13.72 8.01
C LEU A 32 -10.60 -14.92 7.79
N THR A 33 -10.89 -15.75 6.79
CA THR A 33 -9.99 -16.84 6.41
C THR A 33 -8.69 -16.31 5.83
N GLU A 34 -7.61 -17.09 5.90
CA GLU A 34 -6.32 -16.72 5.31
C GLU A 34 -6.43 -16.44 3.80
N ASP A 35 -7.16 -17.28 3.07
CA ASP A 35 -7.46 -17.08 1.65
C ASP A 35 -8.24 -15.78 1.40
N GLY A 36 -9.23 -15.48 2.26
CA GLY A 36 -9.94 -14.20 2.21
C GLY A 36 -8.99 -13.02 2.36
N TYR A 37 -8.03 -13.11 3.28
CA TYR A 37 -7.11 -12.01 3.58
C TYR A 37 -6.19 -11.77 2.37
N GLN A 38 -5.69 -12.84 1.77
CA GLN A 38 -4.89 -12.77 0.55
C GLN A 38 -5.68 -12.16 -0.60
N LYS A 39 -6.93 -12.57 -0.82
CA LYS A 39 -7.82 -12.01 -1.84
C LYS A 39 -8.04 -10.51 -1.66
N ILE A 40 -8.26 -10.06 -0.41
CA ILE A 40 -8.38 -8.63 -0.09
C ILE A 40 -7.09 -7.87 -0.45
N MET A 41 -5.93 -8.41 -0.09
CA MET A 41 -4.64 -7.78 -0.40
C MET A 41 -4.37 -7.72 -1.91
N ILE A 42 -4.77 -8.74 -2.67
CA ILE A 42 -4.70 -8.75 -4.14
C ILE A 42 -5.66 -7.72 -4.73
N PHE A 43 -6.89 -7.66 -4.23
CA PHE A 43 -7.90 -6.70 -4.67
C PHE A 43 -7.41 -5.26 -4.51
N PHE A 44 -6.89 -4.89 -3.35
CA PHE A 44 -6.39 -3.53 -3.13
C PHE A 44 -5.10 -3.23 -3.90
N ALA A 45 -4.24 -4.23 -4.15
CA ALA A 45 -3.10 -4.03 -5.05
C ALA A 45 -3.55 -3.71 -6.48
N ASN A 46 -4.58 -4.40 -6.99
CA ASN A 46 -5.17 -4.11 -8.29
C ASN A 46 -5.86 -2.74 -8.32
N PHE A 47 -6.59 -2.38 -7.25
CA PHE A 47 -7.20 -1.06 -7.13
C PHE A 47 -6.16 0.07 -7.15
N ILE A 48 -5.05 -0.06 -6.42
CA ILE A 48 -3.93 0.89 -6.45
C ILE A 48 -3.32 0.98 -7.86
N GLN A 49 -3.19 -0.15 -8.56
CA GLN A 49 -2.72 -0.19 -9.95
C GLN A 49 -3.66 0.61 -10.88
N SER A 50 -4.97 0.34 -10.84
CA SER A 50 -5.95 1.05 -11.65
C SER A 50 -6.01 2.55 -11.35
N LEU A 51 -5.93 2.95 -10.07
CA LEU A 51 -5.81 4.36 -9.67
C LEU A 51 -4.57 5.01 -10.27
N GLY A 52 -3.42 4.32 -10.18
CA GLY A 52 -2.16 4.79 -10.73
C GLY A 52 -2.22 4.99 -12.25
N GLU A 53 -2.87 4.08 -12.97
CA GLU A 53 -3.08 4.16 -14.42
C GLU A 53 -3.98 5.35 -14.81
N GLN A 54 -5.10 5.55 -14.11
CA GLN A 54 -5.97 6.71 -14.34
C GLN A 54 -5.26 8.05 -14.07
N LEU A 55 -4.41 8.07 -13.04
CA LEU A 55 -3.57 9.23 -12.71
C LEU A 55 -2.34 9.38 -13.62
N LYS A 56 -2.09 8.41 -14.51
CA LYS A 56 -0.93 8.34 -15.42
C LYS A 56 0.42 8.37 -14.67
N LEU A 57 0.48 7.68 -13.54
CA LEU A 57 1.69 7.57 -12.72
C LEU A 57 2.67 6.55 -13.31
N ARG A 58 3.97 6.71 -13.02
CA ARG A 58 4.98 5.71 -13.37
C ARG A 58 4.83 4.47 -12.48
N GLN A 59 5.18 3.30 -13.01
CA GLN A 59 5.08 2.04 -12.27
C GLN A 59 5.85 2.04 -10.94
N GLN A 60 6.98 2.76 -10.86
CA GLN A 60 7.74 2.92 -9.62
C GLN A 60 6.89 3.55 -8.50
N VAL A 61 6.09 4.58 -8.83
CA VAL A 61 5.19 5.25 -7.88
C VAL A 61 4.11 4.29 -7.39
N ILE A 62 3.53 3.53 -8.30
CA ILE A 62 2.48 2.54 -8.00
C ILE A 62 3.03 1.41 -7.12
N ALA A 63 4.24 0.94 -7.41
CA ALA A 63 4.93 -0.06 -6.61
C ALA A 63 5.22 0.46 -5.18
N THR A 64 5.72 1.69 -5.05
CA THR A 64 5.98 2.33 -3.75
C THR A 64 4.68 2.48 -2.94
N ALA A 65 3.58 2.93 -3.58
CA ALA A 65 2.27 3.01 -2.94
C ALA A 65 1.76 1.64 -2.46
N THR A 66 1.91 0.61 -3.29
CA THR A 66 1.51 -0.77 -2.95
C THR A 66 2.31 -1.31 -1.76
N ILE A 67 3.61 -0.99 -1.68
CA ILE A 67 4.46 -1.36 -0.53
C ILE A 67 4.00 -0.63 0.73
N TYR A 68 3.69 0.67 0.67
CA TYR A 68 3.16 1.40 1.82
C TYR A 68 1.86 0.80 2.35
N PHE A 69 0.94 0.44 1.44
CA PHE A 69 -0.30 -0.23 1.82
C PHE A 69 -0.03 -1.57 2.52
N LYS A 70 0.82 -2.42 1.94
CA LYS A 70 1.18 -3.73 2.54
C LYS A 70 1.90 -3.60 3.88
N ARG A 71 2.78 -2.60 4.02
CA ARG A 71 3.51 -2.30 5.26
C ARG A 71 2.60 -1.81 6.37
N PHE A 72 1.57 -1.03 6.02
CA PHE A 72 0.61 -0.57 7.02
C PHE A 72 -0.19 -1.73 7.60
N TYR A 73 -0.75 -2.60 6.75
CA TYR A 73 -1.55 -3.75 7.19
C TYR A 73 -0.73 -4.98 7.61
N SER A 74 0.60 -4.94 7.50
CA SER A 74 1.46 -5.97 8.13
C SER A 74 1.66 -5.73 9.63
N ARG A 75 1.46 -4.49 10.09
CA ARG A 75 1.60 -4.09 11.50
C ARG A 75 0.26 -3.73 12.15
N ASN A 76 -0.71 -3.28 11.37
CA ASN A 76 -2.04 -2.87 11.83
C ASN A 76 -3.13 -3.80 11.29
N SER A 77 -4.23 -3.91 12.04
CA SER A 77 -5.43 -4.62 11.59
C SER A 77 -6.15 -3.83 10.49
N LEU A 78 -6.85 -4.55 9.60
CA LEU A 78 -7.75 -3.96 8.60
C LEU A 78 -8.88 -3.09 9.22
N LYS A 79 -9.16 -3.25 10.51
CA LYS A 79 -10.16 -2.46 11.23
C LYS A 79 -9.68 -1.08 11.68
N CYS A 80 -8.36 -0.84 11.71
CA CYS A 80 -7.81 0.41 12.22
C CYS A 80 -8.14 1.60 11.32
N ILE A 81 -7.96 1.42 10.00
CA ILE A 81 -8.26 2.43 8.98
C ILE A 81 -8.88 1.71 7.80
N ASP A 82 -9.93 2.30 7.25
CA ASP A 82 -10.60 1.80 6.05
C ASP A 82 -9.59 1.70 4.88
N PRO A 83 -9.40 0.49 4.30
CA PRO A 83 -8.57 0.29 3.11
C PRO A 83 -8.91 1.22 1.93
N TRP A 84 -10.17 1.63 1.79
CA TRP A 84 -10.60 2.57 0.74
C TRP A 84 -10.01 3.97 0.93
N LEU A 85 -9.76 4.38 2.17
CA LEU A 85 -9.06 5.63 2.48
C LEU A 85 -7.54 5.44 2.39
N MET A 86 -7.04 4.29 2.83
CA MET A 86 -5.60 4.03 2.88
C MET A 86 -4.97 3.93 1.48
N ALA A 87 -5.64 3.27 0.53
CA ALA A 87 -5.14 3.10 -0.84
C ALA A 87 -4.80 4.43 -1.56
N PRO A 88 -5.72 5.41 -1.69
CA PRO A 88 -5.40 6.69 -2.32
C PRO A 88 -4.42 7.54 -1.50
N THR A 89 -4.42 7.39 -0.17
CA THR A 89 -3.42 8.05 0.70
C THR A 89 -2.01 7.55 0.40
N CYS A 90 -1.83 6.24 0.20
CA CYS A 90 -0.56 5.64 -0.21
C CYS A 90 -0.11 6.15 -1.59
N VAL A 91 -1.03 6.26 -2.55
CA VAL A 91 -0.73 6.80 -3.89
C VAL A 91 -0.28 8.26 -3.82
N PHE A 92 -0.98 9.08 -3.04
CA PHE A 92 -0.66 10.49 -2.83
C PHE A 92 0.70 10.68 -2.15
N LEU A 93 1.02 9.85 -1.15
CA LEU A 93 2.31 9.89 -0.48
C LEU A 93 3.43 9.45 -1.43
N ALA A 94 3.24 8.33 -2.14
CA ALA A 94 4.24 7.80 -3.06
C ALA A 94 4.56 8.78 -4.20
N SER A 95 3.57 9.51 -4.73
CA SER A 95 3.80 10.49 -5.80
C SER A 95 4.71 11.64 -5.37
N LYS A 96 4.68 12.00 -4.08
CA LYS A 96 5.57 13.00 -3.49
C LYS A 96 6.97 12.45 -3.26
N VAL A 97 7.09 11.22 -2.76
CA VAL A 97 8.38 10.58 -2.44
C VAL A 97 9.19 10.30 -3.70
N GLU A 98 8.53 9.87 -4.78
CA GLU A 98 9.18 9.57 -6.05
C GLU A 98 9.37 10.79 -6.96
N GLU A 99 9.17 12.00 -6.43
CA GLU A 99 9.35 13.29 -7.13
C GLU A 99 8.58 13.38 -8.48
N PHE A 100 7.48 12.63 -8.63
CA PHE A 100 6.67 12.65 -9.85
C PHE A 100 5.84 13.93 -9.98
N GLY A 101 5.46 14.53 -8.84
CA GLY A 101 4.72 15.79 -8.77
C GLY A 101 3.58 15.73 -7.74
N VAL A 102 3.02 16.91 -7.44
CA VAL A 102 1.90 17.03 -6.51
C VAL A 102 0.60 16.77 -7.27
N ILE A 103 -0.07 15.66 -6.96
CA ILE A 103 -1.43 15.40 -7.43
C ILE A 103 -2.35 16.41 -6.71
N SER A 104 -3.19 17.14 -7.46
CA SER A 104 -4.14 18.06 -6.83
C SER A 104 -5.21 17.29 -6.06
N ASN A 105 -5.64 17.84 -4.92
CA ASN A 105 -6.67 17.21 -4.08
C ASN A 105 -7.95 16.90 -4.88
N THR A 106 -8.37 17.82 -5.74
CA THR A 106 -9.54 17.67 -6.61
C THR A 106 -9.37 16.50 -7.57
N ARG A 107 -8.21 16.36 -8.19
CA ARG A 107 -7.92 15.28 -9.15
C ARG A 107 -7.88 13.92 -8.47
N LEU A 108 -7.25 13.83 -7.30
CA LEU A 108 -7.19 12.59 -6.53
C LEU A 108 -8.58 12.12 -6.12
N ILE A 109 -9.40 13.03 -5.57
CA ILE A 109 -10.76 12.70 -5.12
C ILE A 109 -11.63 12.29 -6.32
N SER A 110 -11.55 13.02 -7.44
CA SER A 110 -12.34 12.69 -8.63
C SER A 110 -11.97 11.33 -9.22
N THR A 111 -10.70 10.94 -9.20
CA THR A 111 -10.29 9.60 -9.67
C THR A 111 -10.75 8.50 -8.74
N CYS A 112 -10.75 8.73 -7.42
CA CYS A 112 -11.25 7.74 -6.47
C CYS A 112 -12.75 7.46 -6.60
N GLN A 113 -13.53 8.44 -7.07
CA GLN A 113 -14.97 8.29 -7.31
C GLN A 113 -15.28 7.61 -8.66
N ALA A 114 -14.31 7.55 -9.56
CA ALA A 114 -14.47 7.05 -10.93
C ALA A 114 -14.01 5.59 -11.12
N VAL A 115 -13.43 4.97 -10.09
CA VAL A 115 -12.98 3.56 -10.03
C VAL A 115 -13.90 2.80 -9.10
#